data_AF-A0A9X1TX14-F1
#
_entry.id   AF-A0A9X1TX14-F1
#
_cell.length_a   1.000
_cell.length_b   1.000
_cell.length_c   1.000
_cell.angle_alpha   90.00
_cell.angle_beta   90.00
_cell.angle_gamma   90.00
#
_symmetry.space_group_name_H-M   'P 1'
#
loop_
_entity.id
_entity.type
_entity.pdbx_description
1 polymer ?
#
loop_
_entity_poly.entity_id
_entity_poly.type
_entity_poly.pdbx_seq_one_letter_code
_entity_poly.pdbx_strand_id
1 'polypeptide(L)'
;MLIIDAKYYSHTTQERFDRRSVHSGNLYQIFTYVKNAAASLGENDHEVSGLLLYARTDEEIQPHATYQMSGNSISVHTLDLNLPFVQIAAQLDDIAGRLGAHPARA
;
A
#
# COMPACT_ATOMS: atom_id res chain seq x y z
N MET A 1 -2.53 9.47 -9.24
CA MET A 1 -1.24 8.76 -9.35
C MET A 1 -1.06 7.85 -8.15
N LEU A 2 -0.72 6.58 -8.37
CA LEU A 2 -0.44 5.62 -7.31
C LEU A 2 1.08 5.42 -7.16
N ILE A 3 1.60 5.56 -5.94
CA ILE A 3 2.98 5.22 -5.58
C ILE A 3 2.97 3.90 -4.82
N ILE A 4 3.83 2.96 -5.20
CA ILE A 4 3.93 1.64 -4.55
C ILE A 4 5.33 1.48 -3.94
N ASP A 5 5.38 1.16 -2.65
CA ASP A 5 6.59 0.73 -1.95
C ASP A 5 6.42 -0.74 -1.55
N ALA A 6 7.30 -1.62 -2.03
CA ALA A 6 7.21 -3.06 -1.83
C ALA A 6 8.32 -3.53 -0.88
N LYS A 7 7.95 -4.29 0.15
CA LYS A 7 8.89 -4.80 1.16
C LYS A 7 8.72 -6.30 1.37
N TYR A 8 9.84 -6.96 1.71
CA TYR A 8 9.87 -8.37 2.10
C TYR A 8 10.43 -8.49 3.52
N TYR A 9 9.65 -9.09 4.42
CA TYR A 9 10.05 -9.40 5.79
C TYR A 9 9.60 -10.81 6.12
N SER A 10 10.33 -11.49 7.01
CA SER A 10 9.90 -12.79 7.54
C SER A 10 8.62 -12.70 8.37
N HIS A 11 8.32 -11.52 8.91
CA HIS A 11 7.08 -11.20 9.61
C HIS A 11 6.56 -9.87 9.08
N THR A 12 5.31 -9.80 8.62
CA THR A 12 4.75 -8.59 7.97
C THR A 12 4.25 -7.57 8.99
N THR A 13 4.07 -8.00 10.24
CA THR A 13 3.64 -7.16 11.34
C THR A 13 4.70 -7.11 12.45
N GLN A 14 4.83 -5.97 13.13
CA GLN A 14 5.56 -5.91 14.39
C GLN A 14 4.60 -6.16 15.55
N GLU A 15 4.96 -7.08 16.45
CA GLU A 15 4.32 -7.20 17.75
C GLU A 15 4.91 -6.17 18.73
N ARG A 16 4.07 -5.23 19.17
CA ARG A 16 4.40 -4.34 20.28
C ARG A 16 3.20 -4.29 21.22
N PHE A 17 3.36 -4.79 22.45
CA PHE A 17 2.30 -4.84 23.48
C PHE A 17 1.01 -5.52 22.99
N ASP A 18 1.09 -6.77 22.51
CA ASP A 18 -0.05 -7.56 21.98
C ASP A 18 -0.81 -6.92 20.80
N ARG A 19 -0.28 -5.86 20.18
CA ARG A 19 -0.83 -5.28 18.96
C ARG A 19 0.13 -5.48 17.80
N ARG A 20 -0.33 -6.25 16.80
CA ARG A 20 0.31 -6.37 15.49
C ARG A 20 0.08 -5.07 14.72
N SER A 21 1.17 -4.37 14.44
CA SER A 21 1.13 -3.08 13.72
C SER A 21 2.03 -3.12 12.50
N VAL A 22 1.64 -2.38 11.47
CA VAL A 22 2.50 -2.14 10.30
C VAL A 22 3.78 -1.44 10.77
N HIS A 23 4.92 -1.78 10.15
CA HIS A 23 6.19 -1.12 10.43
C HIS A 23 6.07 0.39 10.20
N SER A 24 6.07 1.17 11.27
CA SER A 24 5.88 2.63 11.21
C SER A 24 6.92 3.32 10.32
N GLY A 25 8.16 2.82 10.29
CA GLY A 25 9.20 3.32 9.38
C GLY A 25 8.81 3.23 7.91
N ASN A 26 8.17 2.12 7.50
CA ASN A 26 7.70 1.95 6.12
C ASN A 26 6.51 2.86 5.82
N LEU A 27 5.61 3.03 6.80
CA LEU A 27 4.48 3.94 6.68
C LEU A 27 4.94 5.39 6.49
N TYR A 28 5.95 5.83 7.25
CA TYR A 28 6.53 7.16 7.07
C TYR A 28 7.26 7.32 5.73
N GLN A 29 7.96 6.29 5.25
CA GLN A 29 8.59 6.32 3.93
C GLN A 29 7.57 6.56 2.81
N ILE A 30 6.52 5.74 2.73
CA ILE A 30 5.50 5.90 1.69
C ILE A 30 4.76 7.23 1.83
N PHE A 31 4.50 7.70 3.05
CA PHE A 31 3.94 9.02 3.31
C PHE A 31 4.81 10.14 2.75
N THR A 32 6.13 10.07 2.98
CA THR A 32 7.08 11.05 2.44
C THR A 32 7.07 11.05 0.91
N TYR A 33 7.01 9.89 0.25
CA TYR A 33 6.94 9.83 -1.21
C TYR A 33 5.66 10.45 -1.75
N VAL A 34 4.51 10.10 -1.17
CA VAL A 34 3.21 10.64 -1.54
C VAL A 34 3.17 12.16 -1.38
N LYS A 35 3.68 12.69 -0.26
CA LYS A 35 3.67 14.13 0.00
C LYS A 35 4.56 14.92 -0.95
N ASN A 36 5.76 14.44 -1.21
CA ASN A 36 6.66 15.12 -2.14
C ASN A 36 6.11 15.09 -3.58
N ALA A 37 5.53 13.96 -3.98
CA ALA A 37 4.95 13.84 -5.31
C ALA A 37 3.71 14.74 -5.47
N ALA A 38 2.82 14.77 -4.47
CA ALA A 38 1.68 15.70 -4.45
C ALA A 38 2.14 17.16 -4.52
N ALA A 39 3.15 17.56 -3.74
CA ALA A 39 3.69 18.91 -3.78
C ALA A 39 4.30 19.26 -5.15
N SER A 40 4.94 18.31 -5.84
CA SER A 40 5.50 18.53 -7.18
C SER A 40 4.46 18.66 -8.30
N LEU A 41 3.27 18.08 -8.14
CA LEU A 41 2.19 18.13 -9.13
C LEU A 41 1.33 19.40 -9.03
N GLY A 42 1.47 20.17 -7.93
CA GLY A 42 0.73 21.42 -7.67
C GLY A 42 -0.75 21.17 -7.36
N GLU A 43 -1.57 22.22 -7.45
CA GLU A 43 -3.04 22.14 -7.23
C GLU A 43 -3.82 21.53 -8.40
N ASN A 44 -3.13 20.94 -9.38
CA ASN A 44 -3.83 20.14 -10.38
C ASN A 44 -4.51 18.97 -9.65
N ASP A 45 -5.76 18.65 -10.03
CA ASP A 45 -6.69 17.69 -9.40
C ASP A 45 -6.21 16.21 -9.46
N HIS A 46 -4.89 16.01 -9.46
CA HIS A 46 -4.20 14.74 -9.46
C HIS A 46 -4.08 14.23 -8.02
N GLU A 47 -5.06 13.43 -7.61
CA GLU A 47 -5.00 12.72 -6.35
C GLU A 47 -3.77 11.79 -6.33
N VAL A 48 -2.88 11.97 -5.35
CA VAL A 48 -1.74 11.07 -5.11
C VAL A 48 -2.09 10.14 -3.96
N SER A 49 -1.99 8.83 -4.22
CA SER A 49 -2.19 7.78 -3.23
C SER A 49 -0.94 6.91 -3.09
N GLY A 50 -0.80 6.27 -1.94
CA GLY A 50 0.29 5.36 -1.63
C GLY A 50 -0.21 3.94 -1.39
N LEU A 51 0.60 2.96 -1.74
CA LEU A 51 0.44 1.56 -1.38
C LEU A 51 1.75 1.04 -0.79
N LEU A 52 1.64 0.44 0.40
CA LEU A 52 2.68 -0.38 0.98
C LEU A 52 2.32 -1.85 0.74
N LEU A 53 3.12 -2.53 -0.09
CA LEU A 53 2.85 -3.90 -0.52
C LEU A 53 3.85 -4.86 0.14
N TYR A 54 3.33 -5.82 0.88
CA TYR A 54 4.14 -6.85 1.53
C TYR A 54 3.98 -8.20 0.83
N ALA A 55 5.02 -9.03 0.84
CA ALA A 55 4.82 -10.46 0.59
C ALA A 55 3.99 -11.07 1.72
N ARG A 56 2.97 -11.87 1.38
CA ARG A 56 2.18 -12.61 2.37
C ARG A 56 3.07 -13.62 3.11
N THR A 57 2.89 -13.71 4.42
CA THR A 57 3.53 -14.71 5.30
C THR A 57 2.52 -15.77 5.74
N ASP A 58 2.98 -16.76 6.49
CA ASP A 58 2.11 -17.78 7.10
C ASP A 58 1.34 -17.26 8.33
N GLU A 59 1.48 -15.96 8.66
CA GLU A 59 0.73 -15.34 9.74
C GLU A 59 -0.77 -15.26 9.41
N GLU A 60 -1.60 -15.61 10.39
CA GLU A 60 -3.06 -15.59 10.27
C GLU A 60 -3.60 -14.16 10.06
N ILE A 61 -2.95 -13.18 10.69
CA ILE A 61 -3.27 -11.76 10.56
C ILE A 61 -2.29 -11.13 9.58
N GLN A 62 -2.82 -10.68 8.44
CA GLN A 62 -2.08 -9.92 7.43
C GLN A 62 -2.53 -8.46 7.45
N PRO A 63 -1.61 -7.49 7.27
CA PRO A 63 -1.98 -6.08 7.28
C PRO A 63 -2.79 -5.74 6.03
N HIS A 64 -4.08 -5.44 6.22
CA HIS A 64 -4.97 -4.94 5.19
C HIS A 64 -5.73 -3.73 5.72
N ALA A 65 -5.24 -2.53 5.41
CA ALA A 65 -5.80 -1.29 5.95
C ALA A 65 -5.55 -0.11 5.02
N THR A 66 -6.47 0.86 5.06
CA THR A 66 -6.31 2.15 4.39
C THR A 66 -6.34 3.27 5.42
N TYR A 67 -5.35 4.14 5.35
CA TYR A 67 -5.18 5.30 6.22
C TYR A 67 -5.38 6.58 5.42
N GLN A 68 -6.13 7.52 5.98
CA GLN A 68 -6.21 8.89 5.46
C GLN A 68 -5.16 9.75 6.18
N MET A 69 -4.10 10.12 5.48
CA MET A 69 -2.96 10.83 6.06
C MET A 69 -2.81 12.21 5.42
N SER A 70 -3.35 13.22 6.12
CA SER A 70 -3.29 14.63 5.68
C SER A 70 -3.87 14.84 4.27
N GLY A 71 -5.02 14.23 3.98
CA GLY A 71 -5.71 14.35 2.69
C GLY A 71 -5.25 13.41 1.58
N ASN A 72 -4.25 12.55 1.82
CA ASN A 72 -3.86 11.48 0.90
C ASN A 72 -4.21 10.10 1.47
N SER A 73 -4.63 9.20 0.60
CA SER A 73 -4.88 7.79 0.95
C SER A 73 -3.58 6.99 0.90
N ILE A 74 -3.31 6.22 1.97
CA ILE A 74 -2.21 5.24 2.03
C ILE A 74 -2.79 3.89 2.41
N SER A 75 -2.70 2.93 1.50
CA SER A 75 -3.18 1.56 1.72
C SER A 75 -2.02 0.60 2.02
N VAL A 76 -2.32 -0.48 2.73
CA VAL A 76 -1.39 -1.56 3.05
C VAL A 76 -2.03 -2.87 2.64
N HIS A 77 -1.35 -3.64 1.79
CA HIS A 77 -1.82 -4.91 1.27
C HIS A 77 -0.71 -5.95 1.32
N THR A 78 -1.11 -7.21 1.17
CA THR A 78 -0.20 -8.34 0.96
C THR A 78 -0.41 -8.98 -0.40
N LEU A 79 0.66 -9.56 -0.95
CA LEU A 79 0.69 -10.30 -2.20
C LEU A 79 1.12 -11.74 -1.92
N ASP A 80 0.30 -12.72 -2.29
CA ASP A 80 0.66 -14.12 -2.12
C ASP A 80 1.59 -14.58 -3.26
N LEU A 81 2.87 -14.73 -2.91
CA LEU A 81 3.94 -15.15 -3.82
C LEU A 81 4.06 -16.67 -3.94
N ASN A 82 3.29 -17.45 -3.17
CA ASN A 82 3.33 -18.91 -3.18
C ASN A 82 2.36 -19.53 -4.20
N LEU A 83 1.90 -18.73 -5.17
CA LEU A 83 0.97 -19.14 -6.21
C LEU A 83 1.66 -19.20 -7.58
N PRO A 84 1.07 -19.88 -8.58
CA PRO A 84 1.55 -19.79 -9.95
C PRO A 84 1.60 -18.35 -10.44
N PHE A 85 2.60 -18.01 -11.26
CA PHE A 85 2.82 -16.63 -11.72
C PHE A 85 1.56 -15.95 -12.29
N VAL A 86 0.72 -16.68 -13.03
CA VAL A 86 -0.55 -16.16 -13.57
C VAL A 86 -1.47 -15.61 -12.46
N GLN A 87 -1.49 -16.26 -11.29
CA GLN A 87 -2.29 -15.81 -10.15
C GLN A 87 -1.61 -14.65 -9.40
N ILE A 88 -0.28 -14.61 -9.34
CA ILE A 88 0.46 -13.45 -8.80
C ILE A 88 0.19 -12.22 -9.66
N ALA A 89 0.25 -12.36 -10.99
CA ALA A 89 -0.07 -11.30 -11.94
C ALA A 89 -1.51 -10.82 -11.76
N ALA A 90 -2.48 -11.74 -11.68
CA ALA A 90 -3.88 -11.38 -11.45
C ALA A 90 -4.10 -10.61 -10.14
N GLN A 91 -3.39 -10.95 -9.05
CA GLN A 91 -3.44 -10.19 -7.80
C GLN A 91 -2.89 -8.77 -7.98
N LEU A 92 -1.77 -8.61 -8.69
CA LEU A 92 -1.18 -7.30 -8.99
C LEU A 92 -2.11 -6.45 -9.88
N ASP A 93 -2.72 -7.06 -10.89
CA ASP A 93 -3.69 -6.39 -11.77
C ASP A 93 -4.92 -5.91 -10.99
N ASP A 94 -5.43 -6.72 -10.06
CA ASP A 94 -6.55 -6.35 -9.20
C ASP A 94 -6.18 -5.21 -8.22
N ILE A 95 -4.97 -5.23 -7.66
CA ILE A 95 -4.45 -4.11 -6.84
C ILE A 95 -4.36 -2.83 -7.68
N ALA A 96 -3.79 -2.90 -8.88
CA ALA A 96 -3.66 -1.77 -9.78
C ALA A 96 -5.03 -1.24 -10.24
N GLY A 97 -5.98 -2.13 -10.53
CA GLY A 97 -7.34 -1.77 -10.92
C GLY A 97 -8.11 -1.08 -9.79
N ARG A 98 -8.01 -1.57 -8.55
CA ARG A 98 -8.73 -0.97 -7.40
C ARG A 98 -8.15 0.35 -6.92
N LEU A 99 -6.83 0.48 -6.89
CA LEU A 99 -6.15 1.64 -6.29
C LEU A 99 -5.64 2.65 -7.32
N GLY A 100 -5.47 2.23 -8.57
CA GLY A 100 -5.03 3.07 -9.67
C GLY A 100 -6.18 3.68 -10.49
N ALA A 101 -7.40 3.14 -10.40
CA ALA A 101 -8.56 3.72 -11.06
C ALA A 101 -9.06 4.94 -10.28
N HIS A 102 -8.98 6.12 -10.90
CA HIS A 102 -9.74 7.27 -10.45
C HIS A 102 -11.24 6.95 -10.57
N PRO A 103 -12.09 7.26 -9.57
CA PRO A 103 -13.51 7.32 -9.82
C PRO A 103 -13.73 8.36 -10.93
N ALA A 104 -14.23 7.92 -12.07
CA ALA A 104 -14.77 8.82 -13.08
C ALA A 104 -15.84 9.67 -12.37
N ARG A 105 -15.55 10.96 -12.14
CA ARG A 105 -16.50 11.88 -11.54
C ARG A 105 -17.73 11.95 -12.44
N ALA A 106 -18.89 11.69 -11.85
CA ALA A 106 -20.20 12.00 -12.43
C ALA A 106 -20.38 13.52 -12.59
#